data_AF-A0A672JSC4-F1
#
_entry.id   AF-A0A672JSC4-F1
#
_cell.length_a   1.000
_cell.length_b   1.000
_cell.length_c   1.000
_cell.angle_alpha   90.00
_cell.angle_beta   90.00
_cell.angle_gamma   90.00
#
_symmetry.space_group_name_H-M   'P 1'
#
loop_
_entity.id
_entity.type
_entity.pdbx_description
1 polymer ?
#
loop_
_entity_poly.entity_id
_entity_poly.type
_entity_poly.pdbx_seq_one_letter_code
_entity_poly.pdbx_strand_id
1 'polypeptide(L)'
;FSLFFAWLLFLIFLFIYFLSGGFVAPVFVQKGKDVLLDVDNVPEDFFLFVWIFDKESSSLVTFFPDGKSQISPTYTGRIDYSAKKKYSVILKNLQEKDSGVYTGRTLNKNIYVVSPVQLEVNSVSNSSHSCNVTLTCSTADSHISSTFRCDSQKCDQDGGNQSKITNSSSTLEVYLWDVTVICKHRNQVSSTEDRTDIQHAVDSKSTKSFRIWTGSYVALEATLLLLSIYLCMCAEEILNQSIFKKL
;
A
#
# COMPACT_ATOMS: atom_id res chain seq x y z
N PHE A 1 17.67 33.60 -26.40
CA PHE A 1 18.40 32.39 -25.94
C PHE A 1 17.48 31.38 -25.24
N SER A 2 16.67 31.78 -24.26
CA SER A 2 15.77 30.87 -23.50
C SER A 2 14.65 30.21 -24.33
N LEU A 3 13.97 30.94 -25.21
CA LEU A 3 12.87 30.41 -26.03
C LEU A 3 13.31 29.37 -27.08
N PHE A 4 14.51 29.55 -27.65
CA PHE A 4 15.09 28.61 -28.61
C PHE A 4 15.45 27.28 -27.94
N PHE A 5 16.01 27.34 -26.72
CA PHE A 5 16.35 26.16 -25.94
C PHE A 5 15.10 25.38 -25.50
N ALA A 6 14.05 26.10 -25.08
CA ALA A 6 12.75 25.48 -24.76
C ALA A 6 12.12 24.78 -25.98
N TRP A 7 12.18 25.40 -27.16
CA TRP A 7 11.67 24.82 -28.40
C TRP A 7 12.47 23.58 -28.84
N LEU A 8 13.79 23.62 -28.70
CA LEU A 8 14.67 22.48 -28.98
C LEU A 8 14.37 21.30 -28.04
N LEU A 9 14.18 21.55 -26.73
CA LEU A 9 13.79 20.52 -25.78
C LEU A 9 12.41 19.93 -26.07
N PHE A 10 11.46 20.76 -26.52
CA PHE A 10 10.14 20.30 -26.94
C PHE A 10 10.21 19.39 -28.17
N LEU A 11 11.04 19.73 -29.16
CA LEU A 11 11.28 18.86 -30.33
C LEU A 11 11.99 17.56 -29.96
N ILE A 12 12.96 17.61 -29.04
CA ILE A 12 13.62 16.41 -28.52
C ILE A 12 12.60 15.54 -27.75
N PHE A 13 11.73 16.14 -26.95
CA PHE A 13 10.66 15.41 -26.25
C PHE A 13 9.67 14.77 -27.22
N LEU A 14 9.23 15.48 -28.27
CA LEU A 14 8.37 14.93 -29.31
C LEU A 14 9.07 13.82 -30.09
N PHE A 15 10.37 13.96 -30.37
CA PHE A 15 11.16 12.94 -31.06
C PHE A 15 11.36 11.70 -30.18
N ILE A 16 11.65 11.86 -28.89
CA ILE A 16 11.72 10.76 -27.91
C ILE A 16 10.35 10.09 -27.77
N TYR A 17 9.27 10.86 -27.72
CA TYR A 17 7.91 10.32 -27.68
C TYR A 17 7.60 9.49 -28.93
N PHE A 18 8.00 9.97 -30.11
CA PHE A 18 7.84 9.25 -31.37
C PHE A 18 8.71 7.99 -31.44
N LEU A 19 9.91 8.01 -30.86
CA LEU A 19 10.77 6.83 -30.75
C LEU A 19 10.26 5.81 -29.71
N SER A 20 9.53 6.27 -28.68
CA SER A 20 8.95 5.40 -27.64
C SER A 20 7.71 4.62 -28.10
N GLY A 21 7.02 5.11 -29.14
CA GLY A 21 5.98 4.37 -29.84
C GLY A 21 6.63 3.51 -30.92
N GLY A 22 6.75 2.20 -30.68
CA GLY A 22 7.26 1.27 -31.69
C GLY A 22 6.51 1.45 -33.01
N PHE A 23 7.20 1.97 -34.04
CA PHE A 23 6.61 2.16 -35.36
C PHE A 23 6.45 0.79 -36.02
N VAL A 24 5.23 0.27 -36.01
CA VAL A 24 4.85 -0.89 -36.81
C VAL A 24 4.38 -0.37 -38.16
N ALA A 25 5.14 -0.65 -39.22
CA ALA A 25 4.78 -0.23 -40.56
C ALA A 25 3.44 -0.88 -40.98
N PRO A 26 2.48 -0.10 -41.53
CA PRO A 26 1.21 -0.67 -41.96
C PRO A 26 1.43 -1.64 -43.13
N VAL A 27 0.77 -2.79 -43.07
CA VAL A 27 0.80 -3.80 -44.13
C VAL A 27 -0.44 -3.65 -45.01
N PHE A 28 -0.24 -3.40 -46.30
CA PHE A 28 -1.32 -3.30 -47.28
C PHE A 28 -1.45 -4.61 -48.05
N VAL A 29 -2.62 -5.24 -47.95
CA VAL A 29 -2.90 -6.53 -48.59
C VAL A 29 -4.17 -6.41 -49.43
N GLN A 30 -4.15 -7.04 -50.61
CA GLN A 30 -5.30 -7.05 -51.50
C GLN A 30 -6.42 -7.95 -50.95
N LYS A 31 -7.67 -7.57 -51.25
CA LYS A 31 -8.85 -8.38 -50.93
C LYS A 31 -8.71 -9.81 -51.47
N GLY A 32 -9.12 -10.78 -50.67
CA GLY A 32 -9.05 -12.21 -50.96
C GLY A 32 -7.68 -12.85 -50.78
N LYS A 33 -6.63 -12.07 -50.46
CA LYS A 33 -5.31 -12.60 -50.11
C LYS A 33 -5.21 -12.87 -48.61
N ASP A 34 -4.12 -13.54 -48.25
CA ASP A 34 -3.81 -13.92 -46.88
C ASP A 34 -2.74 -12.98 -46.31
N VAL A 35 -2.73 -12.82 -44.99
CA VAL A 35 -1.72 -12.02 -44.28
C VAL A 35 -1.15 -12.80 -43.10
N LEU A 36 0.17 -12.68 -42.91
CA LEU A 36 0.85 -13.19 -41.72
C LEU A 36 0.75 -12.15 -40.60
N LEU A 37 0.08 -12.52 -39.51
CA LEU A 37 0.15 -11.84 -38.23
C LEU A 37 1.38 -12.36 -37.48
N ASP A 38 2.45 -11.59 -37.60
CA ASP A 38 3.77 -11.97 -37.10
C ASP A 38 4.01 -11.45 -35.67
N VAL A 39 4.68 -12.25 -34.85
CA VAL A 39 5.07 -11.89 -33.49
C VAL A 39 6.36 -12.60 -33.13
N ASP A 40 7.29 -11.85 -32.54
CA ASP A 40 8.59 -12.33 -32.10
C ASP A 40 8.74 -12.16 -30.59
N ASN A 41 9.66 -12.95 -30.01
CA ASN A 41 10.09 -12.81 -28.61
C ASN A 41 8.93 -12.84 -27.59
N VAL A 42 7.90 -13.65 -27.84
CA VAL A 42 6.83 -13.86 -26.85
C VAL A 42 7.45 -14.55 -25.62
N PRO A 43 7.37 -13.95 -24.42
CA PRO A 43 7.84 -14.58 -23.19
C PRO A 43 7.18 -15.94 -22.98
N GLU A 44 7.83 -16.88 -22.28
CA GLU A 44 7.20 -18.19 -22.01
C GLU A 44 6.33 -18.18 -20.74
N ASP A 45 6.39 -17.13 -19.93
CA ASP A 45 5.77 -17.01 -18.61
C ASP A 45 4.36 -16.37 -18.63
N PHE A 46 3.53 -16.74 -19.61
CA PHE A 46 2.15 -16.25 -19.71
C PHE A 46 1.10 -17.32 -19.34
N PHE A 47 -0.09 -16.87 -18.97
CA PHE A 47 -1.27 -17.71 -18.80
C PHE A 47 -1.93 -18.08 -20.12
N LEU A 48 -2.05 -17.11 -21.02
CA LEU A 48 -2.45 -17.32 -22.41
C LEU A 48 -1.92 -16.19 -23.31
N PHE A 49 -1.75 -16.48 -24.59
CA PHE A 49 -1.46 -15.49 -25.63
C PHE A 49 -2.67 -15.39 -26.56
N VAL A 50 -3.10 -14.19 -26.93
CA VAL A 50 -4.30 -13.98 -27.75
C VAL A 50 -4.04 -12.96 -28.86
N TRP A 51 -4.51 -13.27 -30.07
CA TRP A 51 -4.63 -12.29 -31.15
C TRP A 51 -5.99 -11.61 -31.08
N ILE A 52 -6.00 -10.28 -31.08
CA ILE A 52 -7.20 -9.45 -30.96
C ILE A 52 -7.31 -8.55 -32.19
N PHE A 53 -8.52 -8.44 -32.74
CA PHE A 53 -8.88 -7.39 -33.67
C PHE A 53 -9.39 -6.18 -32.89
N ASP A 54 -8.57 -5.13 -32.79
CA ASP A 54 -8.81 -4.04 -31.83
C ASP A 54 -10.12 -3.28 -32.11
N LYS A 55 -10.49 -3.15 -33.40
CA LYS A 55 -11.72 -2.47 -33.84
C LYS A 55 -12.99 -3.06 -33.21
N GLU A 56 -13.04 -4.37 -33.04
CA GLU A 56 -14.20 -5.08 -32.48
C GLU A 56 -13.93 -5.63 -31.08
N SER A 57 -12.70 -5.45 -30.57
CA SER A 57 -12.22 -6.10 -29.34
C SER A 57 -12.48 -7.61 -29.34
N SER A 58 -12.44 -8.24 -30.52
CA SER A 58 -12.74 -9.65 -30.72
C SER A 58 -11.46 -10.46 -30.83
N SER A 59 -11.42 -11.62 -30.18
CA SER A 59 -10.29 -12.55 -30.31
C SER A 59 -10.38 -13.33 -31.62
N LEU A 60 -9.23 -13.56 -32.26
CA LEU A 60 -9.10 -14.44 -33.43
C LEU A 60 -8.79 -15.87 -32.97
N VAL A 61 -7.73 -15.99 -32.18
CA VAL A 61 -7.18 -17.24 -31.68
C VAL A 61 -6.51 -17.01 -30.34
N THR A 62 -6.71 -17.95 -29.42
CA THR A 62 -6.08 -18.00 -28.11
C THR A 62 -5.14 -19.20 -28.05
N PHE A 63 -3.92 -18.99 -27.59
CA PHE A 63 -2.90 -20.01 -27.37
C PHE A 63 -2.72 -20.25 -25.87
N PHE A 64 -2.72 -21.51 -25.49
CA PHE A 64 -2.55 -21.96 -24.12
C PHE A 64 -1.12 -22.48 -23.88
N PRO A 65 -0.63 -22.46 -22.63
CA PRO A 65 0.70 -22.93 -22.27
C PRO A 65 0.90 -24.43 -22.56
N ASP A 66 -0.17 -25.23 -22.56
CA ASP A 66 -0.15 -26.66 -22.88
C ASP A 66 0.00 -26.95 -24.38
N GLY A 67 0.21 -25.91 -25.20
CA GLY A 67 0.39 -26.01 -26.65
C GLY A 67 -0.93 -26.11 -27.42
N LYS A 68 -2.09 -26.13 -26.74
CA LYS A 68 -3.37 -26.06 -27.43
C LYS A 68 -3.67 -24.64 -27.86
N SER A 69 -4.56 -24.54 -28.84
CA SER A 69 -5.10 -23.28 -29.32
C SER A 69 -6.61 -23.39 -29.56
N GLN A 70 -7.30 -22.27 -29.38
CA GLN A 70 -8.72 -22.15 -29.61
C GLN A 70 -8.96 -21.00 -30.58
N ILE A 71 -9.49 -21.33 -31.76
CA ILE A 71 -9.91 -20.34 -32.76
C ILE A 71 -11.33 -19.89 -32.39
N SER A 72 -11.57 -18.58 -32.44
CA SER A 72 -12.90 -18.02 -32.20
C SER A 72 -13.88 -18.43 -33.29
N PRO A 73 -15.16 -18.66 -32.98
CA PRO A 73 -16.16 -19.12 -33.94
C PRO A 73 -16.20 -18.30 -35.24
N THR A 74 -16.09 -16.97 -35.13
CA THR A 74 -16.07 -16.00 -36.24
C THR A 74 -14.93 -16.21 -37.23
N TYR A 75 -13.80 -16.76 -36.77
CA TYR A 75 -12.58 -16.95 -37.56
C TYR A 75 -12.31 -18.43 -37.91
N THR A 76 -13.28 -19.31 -37.64
CA THR A 76 -13.18 -20.74 -37.99
C THR A 76 -12.93 -20.93 -39.48
N GLY A 77 -11.91 -21.74 -39.83
CA GLY A 77 -11.52 -21.99 -41.22
C GLY A 77 -10.77 -20.84 -41.90
N ARG A 78 -10.57 -19.70 -41.22
CA ARG A 78 -9.82 -18.54 -41.74
C ARG A 78 -8.45 -18.37 -41.10
N ILE A 79 -8.10 -19.15 -40.08
CA ILE A 79 -6.81 -19.06 -39.36
C ILE A 79 -6.00 -20.32 -39.63
N ASP A 80 -4.77 -20.13 -40.08
CA ASP A 80 -3.72 -21.16 -40.12
C ASP A 80 -2.56 -20.80 -39.20
N TYR A 81 -1.89 -21.81 -38.66
CA TYR A 81 -0.71 -21.62 -37.82
C TYR A 81 0.54 -21.40 -38.69
N SER A 82 1.41 -20.47 -38.28
CA SER A 82 2.71 -20.29 -38.93
C SER A 82 3.61 -21.49 -38.66
N ALA A 83 4.21 -22.06 -39.71
CA ALA A 83 5.17 -23.15 -39.59
C ALA A 83 6.51 -22.71 -38.94
N LYS A 84 6.78 -21.40 -38.88
CA LYS A 84 8.08 -20.85 -38.43
C LYS A 84 8.05 -20.35 -36.98
N LYS A 85 6.90 -19.89 -36.50
CA LYS A 85 6.78 -19.16 -35.24
C LYS A 85 5.52 -19.58 -34.48
N LYS A 86 5.68 -19.95 -33.21
CA LYS A 86 4.67 -20.65 -32.39
C LYS A 86 3.36 -19.88 -32.18
N TYR A 87 3.41 -18.55 -32.17
CA TYR A 87 2.25 -17.68 -31.89
C TYR A 87 1.84 -16.81 -33.08
N SER A 88 2.54 -16.94 -34.20
CA SER A 88 2.21 -16.23 -35.44
C SER A 88 1.16 -17.03 -36.22
N VAL A 89 0.24 -16.33 -36.85
CA VAL A 89 -0.87 -16.96 -37.60
C VAL A 89 -1.08 -16.31 -38.94
N ILE A 90 -1.65 -17.06 -39.87
CA ILE A 90 -2.05 -16.59 -41.19
C ILE A 90 -3.56 -16.38 -41.17
N LEU A 91 -4.00 -15.14 -41.38
CA LEU A 91 -5.41 -14.81 -41.59
C LEU A 91 -5.73 -14.86 -43.08
N LYS A 92 -6.65 -15.75 -43.45
CA LYS A 92 -6.99 -16.04 -44.85
C LYS A 92 -8.14 -15.21 -45.40
N ASN A 93 -8.13 -15.07 -46.73
CA ASN A 93 -9.23 -14.54 -47.52
C ASN A 93 -9.74 -13.19 -46.99
N LEU A 94 -8.83 -12.21 -46.87
CA LEU A 94 -9.14 -10.90 -46.31
C LEU A 94 -10.29 -10.19 -47.03
N GLN A 95 -11.20 -9.62 -46.25
CA GLN A 95 -12.30 -8.78 -46.71
C GLN A 95 -12.06 -7.33 -46.28
N GLU A 96 -12.75 -6.39 -46.91
CA GLU A 96 -12.65 -4.95 -46.56
C GLU A 96 -12.97 -4.68 -45.08
N LYS A 97 -13.90 -5.44 -44.50
CA LYS A 97 -14.25 -5.35 -43.07
C LYS A 97 -13.12 -5.78 -42.12
N ASP A 98 -12.18 -6.59 -42.61
CA ASP A 98 -11.03 -7.07 -41.84
C ASP A 98 -9.90 -6.00 -41.79
N SER A 99 -10.12 -4.83 -42.39
CA SER A 99 -9.18 -3.71 -42.28
C SER A 99 -9.18 -3.12 -40.87
N GLY A 100 -8.03 -3.15 -40.21
CA GLY A 100 -7.80 -2.56 -38.90
C GLY A 100 -6.53 -3.07 -38.23
N VAL A 101 -6.37 -2.75 -36.95
CA VAL A 101 -5.20 -3.14 -36.15
C VAL A 101 -5.45 -4.49 -35.51
N TYR A 102 -4.45 -5.37 -35.63
CA TYR A 102 -4.40 -6.67 -34.98
C TYR A 102 -3.27 -6.67 -33.96
N THR A 103 -3.60 -7.03 -32.72
CA THR A 103 -2.65 -6.96 -31.60
C THR A 103 -2.53 -8.33 -30.93
N GLY A 104 -1.31 -8.84 -30.80
CA GLY A 104 -0.97 -10.01 -30.00
C GLY A 104 -0.71 -9.60 -28.55
N ARG A 105 -1.40 -10.21 -27.58
CA ARG A 105 -1.26 -9.89 -26.15
C ARG A 105 -1.01 -11.14 -25.32
N THR A 106 -0.08 -11.07 -24.38
CA THR A 106 0.08 -12.04 -23.30
C THR A 106 -0.76 -11.62 -22.10
N LEU A 107 -1.45 -12.56 -21.49
CA LEU A 107 -2.16 -12.40 -20.21
C LEU A 107 -1.45 -13.28 -19.19
N ASN A 108 -1.10 -12.73 -18.02
CA ASN A 108 -0.43 -13.46 -16.95
C ASN A 108 -1.43 -13.86 -15.85
N LYS A 109 -1.25 -15.03 -15.22
CA LYS A 109 -2.19 -15.60 -14.23
C LYS A 109 -1.88 -15.16 -12.80
N ASN A 110 -1.16 -14.07 -12.59
CA ASN A 110 -0.64 -13.82 -11.25
C ASN A 110 -1.65 -13.02 -10.43
N ILE A 111 -2.62 -13.73 -9.87
CA ILE A 111 -3.47 -13.23 -8.79
C ILE A 111 -2.62 -13.32 -7.52
N TYR A 112 -1.93 -12.24 -7.18
CA TYR A 112 -1.31 -12.10 -5.87
C TYR A 112 -2.39 -11.60 -4.91
N VAL A 113 -2.70 -12.37 -3.86
CA VAL A 113 -3.49 -11.87 -2.73
C VAL A 113 -2.51 -11.26 -1.74
N VAL A 114 -2.73 -10.01 -1.34
CA VAL A 114 -1.89 -9.38 -0.31
C VAL A 114 -2.13 -10.04 1.04
N SER A 115 -1.05 -10.32 1.75
CA SER A 115 -1.11 -10.81 3.13
C SER A 115 -1.80 -9.78 4.05
N PRO A 116 -2.55 -10.23 5.07
CA PRO A 116 -3.07 -9.35 6.11
C PRO A 116 -1.95 -8.51 6.72
N VAL A 117 -2.30 -7.27 7.08
CA VAL A 117 -1.39 -6.33 7.71
C VAL A 117 -1.67 -6.27 9.21
N GLN A 118 -0.62 -6.03 10.00
CA GLN A 118 -0.66 -5.89 11.45
C GLN A 118 0.01 -4.58 11.83
N LEU A 119 -0.64 -3.83 12.70
CA LEU A 119 -0.12 -2.59 13.27
C LEU A 119 0.23 -2.79 14.75
N GLU A 120 1.48 -2.55 15.12
CA GLU A 120 1.98 -2.73 16.48
C GLU A 120 2.50 -1.41 17.08
N VAL A 121 2.14 -1.14 18.34
CA VAL A 121 2.55 0.07 19.05
C VAL A 121 3.85 -0.15 19.84
N ASN A 122 4.98 0.20 19.25
CA ASN A 122 6.31 0.03 19.86
C ASN A 122 6.47 0.92 21.09
N SER A 123 6.30 2.23 20.94
CA SER A 123 6.55 3.21 22.02
C SER A 123 5.59 4.39 21.95
N VAL A 124 5.31 4.97 23.11
CA VAL A 124 4.49 6.17 23.26
C VAL A 124 5.27 7.13 24.13
N SER A 125 5.53 8.33 23.61
CA SER A 125 6.11 9.44 24.37
C SER A 125 5.09 10.57 24.41
N ASN A 126 4.57 10.84 25.61
CA ASN A 126 3.57 11.86 25.83
C ASN A 126 4.15 12.96 26.73
N SER A 127 4.06 14.20 26.29
CA SER A 127 4.43 15.40 27.04
C SER A 127 3.26 16.38 27.02
N SER A 128 3.34 17.46 27.81
CA SER A 128 2.29 18.47 27.89
C SER A 128 1.93 19.14 26.55
N HIS A 129 2.82 19.09 25.57
CA HIS A 129 2.65 19.76 24.28
C HIS A 129 2.70 18.82 23.07
N SER A 130 3.06 17.55 23.25
CA SER A 130 3.23 16.62 22.13
C SER A 130 3.00 15.17 22.55
N CYS A 131 2.25 14.45 21.72
CA CYS A 131 2.15 13.01 21.78
C CYS A 131 2.80 12.43 20.52
N ASN A 132 3.89 11.68 20.70
CA ASN A 132 4.54 10.97 19.61
C ASN A 132 4.42 9.47 19.87
N VAL A 133 3.92 8.74 18.88
CA VAL A 133 3.76 7.29 18.90
C VAL A 133 4.64 6.68 17.83
N THR A 134 5.43 5.68 18.20
CA THR A 134 6.18 4.87 17.24
C THR A 134 5.43 3.57 17.00
N LEU A 135 5.10 3.32 15.74
CA LEU A 135 4.28 2.20 15.28
C LEU A 135 5.08 1.38 14.27
N THR A 136 4.98 0.06 14.32
CA THR A 136 5.43 -0.82 13.24
C THR A 136 4.22 -1.28 12.45
N CYS A 137 4.25 -1.12 11.14
CA CYS A 137 3.33 -1.78 10.25
C CYS A 137 4.04 -2.92 9.53
N SER A 138 3.54 -4.14 9.69
CA SER A 138 4.11 -5.35 9.09
C SER A 138 3.05 -6.22 8.43
N THR A 139 3.44 -6.99 7.42
CA THR A 139 2.60 -8.07 6.90
C THR A 139 2.68 -9.28 7.83
N ALA A 140 1.61 -10.07 7.96
CA ALA A 140 1.54 -11.21 8.88
C ALA A 140 2.63 -12.29 8.63
N ASP A 141 3.17 -12.35 7.42
CA ASP A 141 4.27 -13.22 6.99
C ASP A 141 5.66 -12.55 7.11
N SER A 142 5.73 -11.33 7.65
CA SER A 142 6.94 -10.52 7.88
C SER A 142 7.75 -10.16 6.62
N HIS A 143 7.21 -10.38 5.42
CA HIS A 143 7.92 -10.07 4.17
C HIS A 143 8.12 -8.57 3.93
N ILE A 144 7.26 -7.72 4.50
CA ILE A 144 7.37 -6.27 4.41
C ILE A 144 7.04 -5.70 5.79
N SER A 145 7.95 -4.90 6.35
CA SER A 145 7.78 -4.24 7.64
C SER A 145 8.41 -2.85 7.62
N SER A 146 7.75 -1.88 8.26
CA SER A 146 8.27 -0.53 8.40
C SER A 146 7.81 0.12 9.68
N THR A 147 8.67 0.97 10.23
CA THR A 147 8.43 1.71 11.46
C THR A 147 8.17 3.17 11.14
N PHE A 148 7.08 3.71 11.71
CA PHE A 148 6.62 5.07 11.53
C PHE A 148 6.53 5.77 12.88
N ARG A 149 6.85 7.06 12.90
CA ARG A 149 6.64 7.97 14.01
C ARG A 149 5.48 8.88 13.67
N CYS A 150 4.42 8.80 14.45
CA CYS A 150 3.21 9.59 14.28
C CYS A 150 3.03 10.58 15.42
N ASP A 151 2.65 11.82 15.08
CA ASP A 151 2.05 12.79 15.99
C ASP A 151 0.56 12.98 15.64
N SER A 152 -0.13 13.93 16.27
CA SER A 152 -1.54 14.22 16.00
C SER A 152 -1.82 14.86 14.64
N GLN A 153 -0.78 15.19 13.86
CA GLN A 153 -0.88 15.87 12.58
C GLN A 153 -0.30 15.06 11.41
N LYS A 154 0.74 14.24 11.65
CA LYS A 154 1.45 13.51 10.59
C LYS A 154 2.13 12.22 11.08
N CYS A 155 2.45 11.36 10.12
CA CYS A 155 3.25 10.15 10.31
C CYS A 155 4.44 10.15 9.35
N ASP A 156 5.65 10.05 9.90
CA ASP A 156 6.90 10.02 9.14
C ASP A 156 7.61 8.66 9.35
N GLN A 157 8.28 8.13 8.32
CA GLN A 157 9.04 6.88 8.45
C GLN A 157 10.34 7.12 9.22
N ASP A 158 10.73 6.18 10.09
CA ASP A 158 11.98 6.28 10.85
C ASP A 158 13.18 6.20 9.88
N GLY A 159 13.92 7.31 9.71
CA GLY A 159 15.07 7.41 8.81
C GLY A 159 14.81 8.00 7.41
N GLY A 160 13.61 8.49 7.11
CA GLY A 160 13.34 9.18 5.83
C GLY A 160 11.92 9.73 5.67
N ASN A 161 11.74 10.68 4.75
CA ASN A 161 10.48 11.43 4.54
C ASN A 161 9.44 10.68 3.66
N GLN A 162 9.43 9.34 3.67
CA GLN A 162 8.60 8.53 2.76
C GLN A 162 7.52 7.76 3.51
N SER A 163 6.25 8.11 3.33
CA SER A 163 5.08 7.42 3.92
C SER A 163 4.67 6.14 3.16
N LYS A 164 5.49 5.71 2.20
CA LYS A 164 5.16 4.69 1.21
C LYS A 164 6.36 3.82 0.88
N ILE A 165 6.22 2.51 1.04
CA ILE A 165 7.19 1.52 0.57
C ILE A 165 6.60 0.82 -0.65
N THR A 166 7.35 0.82 -1.74
CA THR A 166 6.98 0.13 -2.98
C THR A 166 7.95 -1.02 -3.20
N ASN A 167 7.47 -2.26 -3.10
CA ASN A 167 8.18 -3.42 -3.65
C ASN A 167 7.70 -3.66 -5.08
N SER A 168 8.40 -4.52 -5.82
CA SER A 168 8.12 -4.83 -7.24
C SER A 168 6.70 -5.35 -7.52
N SER A 169 5.91 -5.73 -6.50
CA SER A 169 4.57 -6.32 -6.65
C SER A 169 3.47 -5.78 -5.70
N SER A 170 3.78 -4.95 -4.71
CA SER A 170 2.78 -4.39 -3.77
C SER A 170 3.27 -3.10 -3.09
N THR A 171 2.33 -2.36 -2.51
CA THR A 171 2.59 -1.11 -1.80
C THR A 171 2.10 -1.20 -0.36
N LEU A 172 2.96 -0.80 0.57
CA LEU A 172 2.64 -0.61 1.99
C LEU A 172 2.63 0.89 2.27
N GLU A 173 1.49 1.42 2.71
CA GLU A 173 1.28 2.85 2.97
C GLU A 173 0.74 3.04 4.38
N VAL A 174 1.26 4.04 5.09
CA VAL A 174 0.73 4.48 6.38
C VAL A 174 0.28 5.92 6.27
N TYR A 175 -0.95 6.18 6.70
CA TYR A 175 -1.50 7.53 6.74
C TYR A 175 -2.30 7.75 8.02
N LEU A 176 -2.32 9.01 8.46
CA LEU A 176 -3.08 9.47 9.61
C LEU A 176 -4.42 10.02 9.12
N TRP A 177 -5.52 9.52 9.69
CA TRP A 177 -6.84 10.08 9.52
C TRP A 177 -7.35 10.55 10.88
N ASP A 178 -7.34 11.87 11.10
CA ASP A 178 -7.68 12.50 12.38
C ASP A 178 -6.75 12.00 13.51
N VAL A 179 -7.21 11.09 14.37
CA VAL A 179 -6.40 10.45 15.42
C VAL A 179 -6.15 8.96 15.18
N THR A 180 -6.62 8.42 14.06
CA THR A 180 -6.46 7.00 13.71
C THR A 180 -5.33 6.83 12.72
N VAL A 181 -4.35 6.01 13.09
CA VAL A 181 -3.30 5.55 12.16
C VAL A 181 -3.83 4.33 11.41
N ILE A 182 -3.76 4.42 10.09
CA ILE A 182 -4.18 3.35 9.18
C ILE A 182 -2.95 2.86 8.45
N CYS A 183 -2.68 1.57 8.54
CA CYS A 183 -1.74 0.93 7.65
C CYS A 183 -2.47 0.09 6.61
N LYS A 184 -2.06 0.25 5.36
CA LYS A 184 -2.69 -0.37 4.22
C LYS A 184 -1.65 -1.10 3.37
N HIS A 185 -1.91 -2.37 3.11
CA HIS A 185 -1.16 -3.17 2.16
C HIS A 185 -2.03 -3.44 0.94
N ARG A 186 -1.58 -2.98 -0.24
CA ARG A 186 -2.36 -3.08 -1.48
C ARG A 186 -1.49 -3.56 -2.65
N ASN A 187 -2.08 -4.34 -3.53
CA ASN A 187 -1.56 -4.58 -4.87
C ASN A 187 -2.65 -4.30 -5.93
N GLN A 188 -2.39 -4.66 -7.19
CA GLN A 188 -3.31 -4.41 -8.30
C GLN A 188 -4.68 -5.11 -8.14
N VAL A 189 -4.77 -6.14 -7.28
CA VAL A 189 -5.93 -7.05 -7.20
C VAL A 189 -6.62 -7.02 -5.83
N SER A 190 -5.89 -6.81 -4.75
CA SER A 190 -6.37 -6.98 -3.37
C SER A 190 -5.79 -5.93 -2.43
N SER A 191 -6.50 -5.68 -1.33
CA SER A 191 -6.09 -4.71 -0.31
C SER A 191 -6.49 -5.22 1.08
N THR A 192 -5.58 -5.06 2.05
CA THR A 192 -5.84 -5.25 3.47
C THR A 192 -5.48 -3.96 4.22
N GLU A 193 -6.13 -3.72 5.35
CA GLU A 193 -5.83 -2.59 6.21
C GLU A 193 -6.01 -2.97 7.68
N ASP A 194 -5.21 -2.34 8.54
CA ASP A 194 -5.31 -2.40 9.98
C ASP A 194 -5.24 -0.99 10.56
N ARG A 195 -5.90 -0.77 11.70
CA ARG A 195 -6.16 0.56 12.24
C ARG A 195 -5.86 0.61 13.74
N THR A 196 -5.26 1.69 14.21
CA THR A 196 -5.08 1.94 15.64
C THR A 196 -5.27 3.41 15.96
N ASP A 197 -5.98 3.68 17.05
CA ASP A 197 -6.22 5.02 17.57
C ASP A 197 -5.07 5.48 18.47
N ILE A 198 -4.52 6.67 18.19
CA ILE A 198 -3.43 7.28 18.96
C ILE A 198 -3.85 7.56 20.40
N GLN A 199 -5.07 8.07 20.61
CA GLN A 199 -5.59 8.40 21.94
C GLN A 199 -5.71 7.14 22.80
N HIS A 200 -6.24 6.05 22.22
CA HIS A 200 -6.31 4.77 22.92
C HIS A 200 -4.92 4.18 23.22
N ALA A 201 -3.94 4.37 22.33
CA ALA A 201 -2.55 3.96 22.55
C ALA A 201 -1.88 4.76 23.69
N VAL A 202 -2.22 6.04 23.83
CA VAL A 202 -1.75 6.91 24.92
C VAL A 202 -2.36 6.51 26.26
N ASP A 203 -3.67 6.31 26.30
CA ASP A 203 -4.39 6.02 27.54
C ASP A 203 -4.05 4.62 28.09
N SER A 204 -3.87 3.64 27.20
CA SER A 204 -3.49 2.26 27.58
C SER A 204 -2.08 2.15 28.16
N LYS A 205 -1.11 3.00 27.75
CA LYS A 205 0.25 3.05 28.35
C LYS A 205 0.35 4.03 29.53
N SER A 206 -0.41 5.12 29.55
CA SER A 206 -0.46 6.08 30.68
C SER A 206 -0.94 5.42 31.98
N THR A 207 -1.89 4.48 31.88
CA THR A 207 -2.41 3.71 33.02
C THR A 207 -1.33 2.87 33.73
N LYS A 208 -0.22 2.53 33.07
CA LYS A 208 0.91 1.85 33.70
C LYS A 208 1.87 2.79 34.44
N SER A 209 1.86 4.09 34.12
CA SER A 209 2.74 5.10 34.74
C SER A 209 2.08 5.88 35.89
N PHE A 210 0.75 5.79 36.06
CA PHE A 210 0.00 6.57 37.07
C PHE A 210 -0.35 5.78 38.35
N ARG A 211 0.48 4.82 38.76
CA ARG A 211 0.45 4.26 40.12
C ARG A 211 1.82 4.37 40.74
N ILE A 212 2.07 5.43 41.50
CA ILE A 212 2.98 5.46 42.68
C ILE A 212 2.85 6.78 43.48
N TRP A 213 2.27 7.88 42.95
CA TRP A 213 2.27 9.18 43.67
C TRP A 213 1.02 9.55 44.49
N THR A 214 -0.01 8.70 44.58
CA THR A 214 -1.22 8.99 45.39
C THR A 214 -1.16 8.44 46.82
N GLY A 215 -0.22 7.53 47.11
CA GLY A 215 -0.05 6.96 48.46
C GLY A 215 0.68 7.89 49.44
N SER A 216 1.64 8.69 48.95
CA SER A 216 2.49 9.54 49.80
C SER A 216 1.76 10.76 50.36
N TYR A 217 0.87 11.37 49.56
CA TYR A 217 0.13 12.57 49.97
C TYR A 217 -0.92 12.25 51.06
N VAL A 218 -1.67 11.16 50.89
CA VAL A 218 -2.70 10.73 51.86
C VAL A 218 -2.08 10.30 53.20
N ALA A 219 -0.89 9.68 53.18
CA ALA A 219 -0.16 9.32 54.39
C ALA A 219 0.36 10.55 55.17
N LEU A 220 0.78 11.60 54.46
CA LEU A 220 1.23 12.86 55.07
C LEU A 220 0.07 13.63 55.73
N GLU A 221 -1.09 13.68 55.08
CA GLU A 221 -2.31 14.28 55.68
C GLU A 221 -2.78 13.51 56.91
N ALA A 222 -2.81 12.17 56.85
CA ALA A 222 -3.22 11.34 57.98
C ALA A 222 -2.26 11.44 59.17
N THR A 223 -0.94 11.57 58.93
CA THR A 223 0.05 11.72 60.00
C THR A 223 -0.03 13.09 60.67
N LEU A 224 -0.27 14.17 59.92
CA LEU A 224 -0.50 15.51 60.48
C LEU A 224 -1.77 15.56 61.36
N LEU A 225 -2.86 14.92 60.93
CA LEU A 225 -4.09 14.83 61.73
C LEU A 225 -3.86 14.06 63.03
N LEU A 226 -3.18 12.92 63.00
CA LEU A 226 -2.87 12.16 64.21
C LEU A 226 -1.95 12.95 65.16
N LEU A 227 -0.98 13.70 64.63
CA LEU A 227 -0.12 14.56 65.44
C LEU A 227 -0.93 15.69 66.11
N SER A 228 -1.88 16.30 65.40
CA SER A 228 -2.76 17.33 65.97
C SER A 228 -3.66 16.78 67.08
N ILE A 229 -4.21 15.58 66.90
CA ILE A 229 -5.05 14.93 67.91
C ILE A 229 -4.22 14.61 69.15
N TYR A 230 -3.01 14.08 68.97
CA TYR A 230 -2.09 13.79 70.07
C TYR A 230 -1.73 15.07 70.86
N LEU A 231 -1.39 16.16 70.18
CA LEU A 231 -1.09 17.44 70.82
C LEU A 231 -2.32 18.00 71.57
N CYS A 232 -3.53 17.86 71.04
CA CYS A 232 -4.76 18.23 71.74
C CYS A 232 -4.94 17.43 73.05
N MET A 233 -4.79 16.11 73.01
CA MET A 233 -4.92 15.28 74.23
C MET A 233 -3.84 15.61 75.26
N CYS A 234 -2.61 15.88 74.82
CA CYS A 234 -1.54 16.32 75.72
C CYS A 234 -1.83 17.67 76.37
N ALA A 235 -2.42 18.63 75.63
CA ALA A 235 -2.79 19.92 76.18
C ALA A 235 -3.91 19.79 77.24
N GLU A 236 -4.87 18.90 77.00
CA GLU A 236 -5.97 18.63 77.93
C GLU A 236 -5.48 17.98 79.23
N GLU A 237 -4.55 17.02 79.15
CA GLU A 237 -3.92 16.38 80.31
C GLU A 237 -3.09 17.38 81.15
N ILE A 238 -2.33 18.28 80.48
CA ILE A 238 -1.54 19.32 81.16
C ILE A 238 -2.46 20.35 81.84
N LEU A 239 -3.57 20.73 81.21
CA LEU A 239 -4.56 21.64 81.80
C LEU A 239 -5.22 20.99 83.03
N ASN A 240 -5.54 19.70 82.95
CA ASN A 240 -6.17 18.95 84.04
C ASN A 240 -5.22 18.79 85.24
N GLN A 241 -3.93 18.51 85.00
CA GLN A 241 -2.88 18.47 86.03
C GLN A 241 -2.61 19.86 86.66
N SER A 242 -2.69 20.94 85.88
CA SER A 242 -2.54 22.33 86.37
C SER A 242 -3.71 22.77 87.26
N ILE A 243 -4.92 22.28 87.00
CA ILE A 243 -6.11 22.59 87.81
C ILE A 243 -6.06 21.83 89.14
N PHE A 244 -5.61 20.58 89.16
CA PHE A 244 -5.50 19.78 90.39
C PHE A 244 -4.37 20.20 91.35
N LYS A 245 -3.34 20.92 90.87
CA LYS A 245 -2.30 21.49 91.76
C LYS A 245 -2.68 22.83 92.40
N LYS A 246 -3.86 23.39 92.09
CA LYS A 246 -4.34 24.68 92.60
C LYS A 246 -5.52 24.59 93.56
N LEU A 247 -5.87 23.39 94.00
CA LEU A 247 -6.85 23.08 95.07
C LEU A 247 -6.13 22.51 96.29
#